data_AF-A0A959FXP6-F1
#
_entry.id   AF-A0A959FXP6-F1
#
_cell.length_a   1.000
_cell.length_b   1.000
_cell.length_c   1.000
_cell.angle_alpha   90.00
_cell.angle_beta   90.00
_cell.angle_gamma   90.00
#
_symmetry.space_group_name_H-M   'P 1'
#
loop_
_entity.id
_entity.type
_entity.pdbx_description
1 polymer ?
#
loop_
_entity_poly.entity_id
_entity_poly.type
_entity_poly.pdbx_seq_one_letter_code
_entity_poly.pdbx_strand_id
1 'polypeptide(L)'
;TAVLLLPGLIFFLIPRTPGNPDDQIQREDIDRDTIGQMRVSGPIAAFMVPYDVARLRELGSVQDYLEAYQAGNYSAVIENLPDLIQKGSINANLGHLLVGSSKLFVDDAENALQELQQVAPQSLYGPWAQWYEALALYQTGAKAEARSLLDAIQKHPNPALSNLAQQFLADMPFD
;
A
#
# COMPACT_ATOMS: atom_id res chain seq x y z
N THR A 1 -0.25 13.63 -45.12
CA THR A 1 -0.51 14.46 -43.93
C THR A 1 -1.99 14.43 -43.65
N ALA A 2 -2.41 13.76 -42.58
CA ALA A 2 -3.76 13.83 -42.03
C ALA A 2 -3.66 13.41 -40.56
N VAL A 3 -3.72 14.40 -39.67
CA VAL A 3 -3.80 14.23 -38.22
C VAL A 3 -5.28 14.22 -37.88
N LEU A 4 -5.75 13.12 -37.29
CA LEU A 4 -7.10 13.00 -36.74
C LEU A 4 -7.06 13.45 -35.28
N LEU A 5 -7.73 14.57 -35.01
CA LEU A 5 -8.16 15.06 -33.70
C LEU A 5 -9.52 14.45 -33.35
N LEU A 6 -9.78 14.24 -32.04
CA LEU A 6 -11.06 14.29 -31.29
C LEU A 6 -10.79 13.77 -29.85
N PRO A 7 -11.62 14.03 -28.82
CA PRO A 7 -12.00 15.33 -28.25
C PRO A 7 -11.95 15.40 -26.69
N GLY A 8 -11.80 16.61 -26.15
CA GLY A 8 -12.62 17.14 -25.05
C GLY A 8 -12.53 16.55 -23.64
N LEU A 9 -11.98 17.34 -22.70
CA LEU A 9 -12.50 17.42 -21.34
C LEU A 9 -12.45 18.86 -20.83
N ILE A 10 -13.58 19.28 -20.27
CA ILE A 10 -14.00 20.64 -19.94
C ILE A 10 -13.33 21.11 -18.64
N PHE A 11 -12.74 22.31 -18.65
CA PHE A 11 -12.33 23.04 -17.46
C PHE A 11 -13.57 23.70 -16.80
N PHE A 12 -13.87 23.34 -15.56
CA PHE A 12 -14.75 24.13 -14.70
C PHE A 12 -13.92 25.23 -14.00
N LEU A 13 -14.20 26.48 -14.36
CA LEU A 13 -13.81 27.66 -13.59
C LEU A 13 -14.83 27.85 -12.45
N ILE A 14 -14.39 27.74 -11.20
CA ILE A 14 -15.16 28.14 -10.02
C ILE A 14 -14.74 29.56 -9.64
N PRO A 15 -15.68 30.51 -9.40
CA PRO A 15 -15.34 31.86 -8.97
C PRO A 15 -14.88 31.86 -7.51
N ARG A 16 -13.74 32.52 -7.22
CA ARG A 16 -13.29 32.78 -5.85
C ARG A 16 -14.08 33.94 -5.25
N THR A 17 -14.90 33.66 -4.25
CA THR A 17 -15.36 34.66 -3.27
C THR A 17 -14.22 35.04 -2.33
N PRO A 18 -14.07 36.31 -1.93
CA PRO A 18 -13.08 36.70 -0.93
C PRO A 18 -13.64 36.37 0.48
N GLY A 19 -13.13 35.31 1.09
CA GLY A 19 -13.48 34.87 2.44
C GLY A 19 -12.37 35.17 3.46
N ASN A 20 -12.76 35.92 4.49
CA ASN A 20 -12.33 35.96 5.90
C ASN A 20 -10.88 35.55 6.30
N PRO A 21 -10.11 36.42 6.99
CA PRO A 21 -8.78 36.08 7.53
C PRO A 21 -8.77 35.07 8.69
N ASP A 22 -9.91 34.49 9.07
CA ASP A 22 -10.01 33.44 10.10
C ASP A 22 -9.85 32.01 9.54
N ASP A 23 -9.50 31.83 8.26
CA ASP A 23 -9.15 30.53 7.64
C ASP A 23 -7.74 30.04 8.05
N GLN A 24 -7.42 30.13 9.34
CA GLN A 24 -6.37 29.30 9.92
C GLN A 24 -6.98 27.98 10.36
N ILE A 25 -6.39 26.88 9.86
CA ILE A 25 -6.68 25.46 10.09
C ILE A 25 -7.43 24.80 8.93
N GLN A 26 -6.68 24.46 7.86
CA GLN A 26 -6.89 23.26 7.04
C GLN A 26 -5.54 22.81 6.44
N ARG A 27 -4.64 22.31 7.28
CA ARG A 27 -3.37 21.67 6.83
C ARG A 27 -3.37 20.14 6.98
N GLU A 28 -4.46 19.52 7.44
CA GLU A 28 -4.51 18.07 7.72
C GLU A 28 -5.25 17.23 6.67
N ASP A 29 -5.97 17.84 5.72
CA ASP A 29 -6.77 17.08 4.74
C ASP A 29 -6.02 16.72 3.44
N ILE A 30 -4.81 17.27 3.23
CA ILE A 30 -4.02 17.05 2.00
C ILE A 30 -3.26 15.70 2.05
N ASP A 31 -3.10 15.08 3.22
CA ASP A 31 -2.27 13.89 3.40
C ASP A 31 -3.04 12.56 3.19
N ARG A 32 -4.37 12.57 3.37
CA ARG A 32 -5.19 11.34 3.35
C ARG A 32 -5.52 10.85 1.94
N ASP A 33 -5.87 11.77 1.04
CA ASP A 33 -6.20 11.42 -0.35
C ASP A 33 -4.96 11.00 -1.15
N THR A 34 -3.78 11.52 -0.82
CA THR A 34 -2.51 11.16 -1.49
C THR A 34 -2.08 9.74 -1.11
N ILE A 35 -2.11 9.41 0.19
CA ILE A 35 -1.92 8.01 0.64
C ILE A 35 -3.05 7.14 0.08
N GLY A 36 -4.30 7.62 0.05
CA GLY A 36 -5.45 6.98 -0.60
C GLY A 36 -5.22 6.61 -2.07
N GLN A 37 -4.69 7.51 -2.89
CA GLN A 37 -4.42 7.24 -4.31
C GLN A 37 -3.20 6.33 -4.53
N MET A 38 -2.19 6.42 -3.65
CA MET A 38 -1.09 5.45 -3.61
C MET A 38 -1.56 4.08 -3.08
N ARG A 39 -2.59 4.05 -2.21
CA ARG A 39 -3.25 2.85 -1.69
C ARG A 39 -4.06 2.14 -2.77
N VAL A 40 -4.86 2.89 -3.54
CA VAL A 40 -5.74 2.35 -4.61
C VAL A 40 -4.95 1.83 -5.82
N SER A 41 -3.71 2.29 -5.98
CA SER A 41 -2.78 1.80 -7.02
C SER A 41 -1.84 0.69 -6.52
N GLY A 42 -2.21 0.02 -5.41
CA GLY A 42 -1.41 -0.98 -4.71
C GLY A 42 -0.74 -2.00 -5.64
N PRO A 43 0.58 -1.90 -5.89
CA PRO A 43 1.28 -2.71 -6.89
C PRO A 43 1.30 -4.22 -6.59
N ILE A 44 0.93 -4.65 -5.38
CA ILE A 44 0.97 -6.09 -5.02
C ILE A 44 0.22 -6.95 -6.05
N ALA A 45 -0.97 -6.54 -6.48
CA ALA A 45 -1.78 -7.32 -7.43
C ALA A 45 -1.09 -7.52 -8.79
N ALA A 46 -0.33 -6.53 -9.27
CA ALA A 46 0.38 -6.61 -10.55
C ALA A 46 1.77 -7.27 -10.43
N PHE A 47 2.41 -7.18 -9.26
CA PHE A 47 3.77 -7.64 -9.04
C PHE A 47 3.88 -9.02 -8.35
N MET A 48 2.80 -9.54 -7.77
CA MET A 48 2.73 -10.94 -7.33
C MET A 48 2.60 -11.96 -8.49
N VAL A 49 2.40 -11.48 -9.72
CA VAL A 49 1.89 -12.30 -10.84
C VAL A 49 2.93 -13.11 -11.64
N PRO A 50 4.27 -12.92 -11.58
CA PRO A 50 5.16 -13.87 -12.28
C PRO A 50 5.73 -14.98 -11.38
N TYR A 51 5.42 -15.05 -10.08
CA TYR A 51 5.99 -16.07 -9.19
C TYR A 51 4.99 -17.18 -8.86
N ASP A 52 5.02 -18.19 -9.74
CA ASP A 52 4.49 -19.55 -9.57
C ASP A 52 3.06 -19.66 -9.01
N VAL A 53 2.11 -18.98 -9.68
CA VAL A 53 0.66 -19.19 -9.52
C VAL A 53 0.30 -20.68 -9.66
N ALA A 54 1.12 -21.48 -10.35
CA ALA A 54 0.91 -22.92 -10.49
C ALA A 54 1.13 -23.70 -9.18
N ARG A 55 2.02 -23.25 -8.28
CA ARG A 55 2.20 -23.84 -6.93
C ARG A 55 1.11 -23.42 -5.94
N LEU A 56 0.51 -22.24 -6.12
CA LEU A 56 -0.58 -21.74 -5.28
C LEU A 56 -1.92 -22.44 -5.58
N ARG A 57 -2.10 -22.98 -6.79
CA ARG A 57 -3.32 -23.69 -7.22
C ARG A 57 -3.61 -24.99 -6.47
N GLU A 58 -2.63 -25.61 -5.80
CA GLU A 58 -2.89 -26.81 -4.99
C GLU A 58 -3.63 -26.50 -3.68
N LEU A 59 -3.78 -25.23 -3.33
CA LEU A 59 -4.48 -24.77 -2.13
C LEU A 59 -5.60 -23.83 -2.57
N GLY A 60 -6.77 -24.41 -2.91
CA GLY A 60 -7.97 -23.63 -3.29
C GLY A 60 -8.31 -22.49 -2.31
N SER A 61 -7.84 -22.56 -1.06
CA SER A 61 -7.98 -21.49 -0.08
C SER A 61 -7.11 -20.26 -0.33
N VAL A 62 -5.87 -20.37 -0.84
CA VAL A 62 -4.96 -19.22 -0.97
C VAL A 62 -5.36 -18.33 -2.14
N GLN A 63 -5.81 -18.94 -3.24
CA GLN A 63 -6.27 -18.22 -4.42
C GLN A 63 -7.47 -17.32 -4.09
N ASP A 64 -8.44 -17.81 -3.31
CA ASP A 64 -9.62 -17.05 -2.90
C ASP A 64 -9.25 -15.77 -2.11
N TYR A 65 -8.24 -15.82 -1.23
CA TYR A 65 -7.80 -14.62 -0.50
C TYR A 65 -6.96 -13.66 -1.32
N LEU A 66 -6.22 -14.17 -2.32
CA LEU A 66 -5.56 -13.29 -3.28
C LEU A 66 -6.60 -12.57 -4.14
N GLU A 67 -7.65 -13.26 -4.57
CA GLU A 67 -8.76 -12.64 -5.28
C GLU A 67 -9.53 -11.65 -4.41
N ALA A 68 -9.81 -11.99 -3.15
CA ALA A 68 -10.42 -11.06 -2.20
C ALA A 68 -9.55 -9.81 -1.99
N TYR A 69 -8.24 -9.98 -1.84
CA TYR A 69 -7.29 -8.87 -1.72
C TYR A 69 -7.26 -7.99 -2.97
N GLN A 70 -7.20 -8.60 -4.16
CA GLN A 70 -7.21 -7.90 -5.44
C GLN A 70 -8.53 -7.17 -5.70
N ALA A 71 -9.64 -7.72 -5.22
CA ALA A 71 -10.96 -7.11 -5.29
C ALA A 71 -11.17 -6.00 -4.24
N GLY A 72 -10.18 -5.71 -3.39
CA GLY A 72 -10.28 -4.72 -2.31
C GLY A 72 -11.14 -5.17 -1.13
N ASN A 73 -11.49 -6.46 -1.04
CA ASN A 73 -12.22 -7.04 0.09
C ASN A 73 -11.27 -7.34 1.26
N TYR A 74 -10.64 -6.29 1.78
CA TYR A 74 -9.64 -6.38 2.83
C TYR A 74 -10.18 -6.97 4.13
N SER A 75 -11.45 -6.72 4.47
CA SER A 75 -12.10 -7.31 5.65
C SER A 75 -12.12 -8.84 5.60
N ALA A 76 -12.43 -9.44 4.44
CA ALA A 76 -12.41 -10.90 4.30
C ALA A 76 -11.00 -11.49 4.46
N VAL A 77 -9.97 -10.78 3.98
CA VAL A 77 -8.57 -11.18 4.16
C VAL A 77 -8.18 -11.13 5.64
N ILE A 78 -8.55 -10.05 6.34
CA ILE A 78 -8.23 -9.86 7.76
C ILE A 78 -8.92 -10.91 8.64
N GLU A 79 -10.18 -11.25 8.36
CA GLU A 79 -10.96 -12.17 9.18
C GLU A 79 -10.50 -13.63 9.04
N ASN A 80 -10.20 -14.06 7.82
CA ASN A 80 -10.09 -15.49 7.53
C ASN A 80 -8.64 -15.99 7.36
N LEU A 81 -7.72 -15.12 6.94
CA LEU A 81 -6.35 -15.52 6.66
C LEU A 81 -5.53 -15.90 7.92
N PRO A 82 -5.71 -15.26 9.11
CA PRO A 82 -5.00 -15.65 10.33
C PRO A 82 -5.17 -17.13 10.72
N ASP A 83 -6.39 -17.65 10.56
CA ASP A 83 -6.72 -19.06 10.81
C ASP A 83 -5.90 -20.01 9.92
N LEU A 84 -5.69 -19.64 8.65
CA LEU A 84 -4.92 -20.44 7.71
C LEU A 84 -3.41 -20.37 7.97
N ILE A 85 -2.91 -19.22 8.43
CA ILE A 85 -1.53 -19.08 8.89
C ILE A 85 -1.29 -20.03 10.06
N GLN A 86 -2.17 -20.02 11.06
CA GLN A 86 -2.06 -20.87 12.25
C GLN A 86 -2.12 -22.37 11.90
N LYS A 87 -2.98 -22.75 10.95
CA LYS A 87 -3.11 -24.13 10.45
C LYS A 87 -1.96 -24.55 9.53
N GLY A 88 -1.01 -23.66 9.22
CA GLY A 88 0.07 -23.91 8.26
C GLY A 88 -0.43 -24.17 6.83
N SER A 89 -1.66 -23.74 6.52
CA SER A 89 -2.32 -23.92 5.22
C SER A 89 -1.91 -22.87 4.20
N ILE A 90 -1.13 -21.87 4.61
CA ILE A 90 -0.50 -20.85 3.76
C ILE A 90 0.92 -20.58 4.28
N ASN A 91 1.80 -20.12 3.39
CA ASN A 91 3.10 -19.59 3.80
C ASN A 91 2.90 -18.41 4.77
N ALA A 92 3.43 -18.51 5.98
CA ALA A 92 3.22 -17.50 7.03
C ALA A 92 3.67 -16.10 6.63
N ASN A 93 4.82 -15.96 5.94
CA ASN A 93 5.30 -14.65 5.46
C ASN A 93 4.33 -14.01 4.46
N LEU A 94 3.77 -14.82 3.54
CA LEU A 94 2.75 -14.33 2.62
C LEU A 94 1.46 -13.95 3.37
N GLY A 95 1.03 -14.79 4.30
CA GLY A 95 -0.18 -14.54 5.09
C GLY A 95 -0.07 -13.23 5.88
N HIS A 96 1.01 -13.05 6.63
CA HIS A 96 1.24 -11.82 7.40
C HIS A 96 1.37 -10.57 6.52
N LEU A 97 2.01 -10.68 5.34
CA LEU A 97 2.04 -9.58 4.37
C LEU A 97 0.62 -9.18 3.91
N LEU A 98 -0.22 -10.16 3.56
CA LEU A 98 -1.58 -9.91 3.09
C LEU A 98 -2.48 -9.36 4.19
N VAL A 99 -2.42 -9.91 5.41
CA VAL A 99 -3.17 -9.38 6.56
C VAL A 99 -2.68 -7.97 6.90
N GLY A 100 -1.38 -7.76 7.05
CA GLY A 100 -0.81 -6.48 7.44
C GLY A 100 -1.11 -5.37 6.44
N SER A 101 -0.94 -5.63 5.14
CA SER A 101 -1.32 -4.65 4.11
C SER A 101 -2.84 -4.41 4.06
N SER A 102 -3.67 -5.44 4.25
CA SER A 102 -5.13 -5.28 4.34
C SER A 102 -5.56 -4.41 5.51
N LYS A 103 -4.95 -4.61 6.70
CA LYS A 103 -5.19 -3.76 7.88
C LYS A 103 -4.84 -2.30 7.61
N LEU A 104 -3.75 -2.05 6.90
CA LEU A 104 -3.36 -0.69 6.49
C LEU A 104 -4.40 -0.03 5.57
N PHE A 105 -5.06 -0.79 4.69
CA PHE A 105 -6.09 -0.27 3.80
C PHE A 105 -7.42 0.04 4.49
N VAL A 106 -7.66 -0.53 5.67
CA VAL A 106 -8.83 -0.23 6.51
C VAL A 106 -8.48 0.70 7.67
N ASP A 107 -7.39 1.47 7.54
CA ASP A 107 -6.90 2.45 8.51
C ASP A 107 -6.53 1.88 9.89
N ASP A 108 -6.22 0.59 9.96
CA ASP A 108 -5.75 -0.10 11.16
C ASP A 108 -4.21 -0.21 11.16
N ALA A 109 -3.54 0.94 11.16
CA ALA A 109 -2.08 1.04 10.97
C ALA A 109 -1.27 0.41 12.12
N GLU A 110 -1.74 0.49 13.37
CA GLU A 110 -1.05 -0.11 14.52
C GLU A 110 -1.03 -1.64 14.42
N ASN A 111 -2.18 -2.27 14.13
CA ASN A 111 -2.22 -3.72 13.96
C ASN A 111 -1.61 -4.16 12.62
N ALA A 112 -1.55 -3.29 11.60
CA ALA A 112 -0.79 -3.54 10.39
C ALA A 112 0.70 -3.71 10.70
N LEU A 113 1.30 -2.82 11.50
CA LEU A 113 2.70 -2.93 11.91
C LEU A 113 3.01 -4.26 12.59
N GLN A 114 2.16 -4.69 13.52
CA GLN A 114 2.34 -5.94 14.24
C GLN A 114 2.42 -7.16 13.31
N GLU A 115 1.59 -7.19 12.26
CA GLU A 115 1.58 -8.28 11.27
C GLU A 115 2.80 -8.21 10.35
N LEU A 116 3.12 -7.01 9.86
CA LEU A 116 4.22 -6.80 8.91
C LEU A 116 5.57 -7.19 9.52
N GLN A 117 5.75 -6.97 10.83
CA GLN A 117 6.94 -7.37 11.57
C GLN A 117 7.09 -8.88 11.76
N GLN A 118 6.03 -9.68 11.55
CA GLN A 118 6.12 -11.14 11.53
C GLN A 118 6.75 -11.67 10.23
N VAL A 119 6.83 -10.84 9.18
CA VAL A 119 7.41 -11.23 7.90
C VAL A 119 8.93 -11.22 8.00
N ALA A 120 9.56 -12.38 7.79
CA ALA A 120 11.01 -12.49 7.83
C ALA A 120 11.66 -11.58 6.75
N PRO A 121 12.59 -10.67 7.12
CA PRO A 121 13.17 -9.69 6.17
C PRO A 121 13.89 -10.31 4.97
N GLN A 122 14.52 -11.47 5.17
CA GLN A 122 15.22 -12.24 4.14
C GLN A 122 14.28 -13.11 3.27
N SER A 123 12.99 -13.16 3.58
CA SER A 123 12.02 -13.90 2.77
C SER A 123 11.76 -13.18 1.45
N LEU A 124 11.15 -13.90 0.51
CA LEU A 124 10.67 -13.33 -0.74
C LEU A 124 9.72 -12.12 -0.53
N TYR A 125 9.02 -12.09 0.60
CA TYR A 125 8.01 -11.08 0.93
C TYR A 125 8.56 -9.95 1.81
N GLY A 126 9.77 -10.11 2.36
CA GLY A 126 10.38 -9.16 3.29
C GLY A 126 10.49 -7.73 2.76
N PRO A 127 11.03 -7.51 1.54
CA PRO A 127 11.14 -6.16 1.00
C PRO A 127 9.78 -5.46 0.83
N TRP A 128 8.73 -6.21 0.48
CA TRP A 128 7.38 -5.66 0.40
C TRP A 128 6.81 -5.38 1.78
N ALA A 129 7.03 -6.26 2.77
CA ALA A 129 6.62 -6.01 4.14
C ALA A 129 7.28 -4.74 4.71
N GLN A 130 8.56 -4.50 4.44
CA GLN A 130 9.25 -3.26 4.82
C GLN A 130 8.65 -2.01 4.18
N TRP A 131 8.21 -2.10 2.92
CA TRP A 131 7.49 -1.01 2.27
C TRP A 131 6.18 -0.69 3.00
N TYR A 132 5.35 -1.69 3.28
CA TYR A 132 4.11 -1.48 4.03
C TYR A 132 4.35 -1.06 5.48
N GLU A 133 5.43 -1.51 6.10
CA GLU A 133 5.84 -1.10 7.45
C GLU A 133 6.15 0.40 7.47
N ALA A 134 6.88 0.90 6.47
CA ALA A 134 7.15 2.32 6.35
C ALA A 134 5.87 3.15 6.17
N LEU A 135 4.91 2.67 5.39
CA LEU A 135 3.61 3.34 5.23
C LEU A 135 2.81 3.34 6.53
N ALA A 136 2.82 2.23 7.28
CA ALA A 136 2.13 2.11 8.55
C ALA A 136 2.77 3.00 9.62
N LEU A 137 4.11 3.06 9.69
CA LEU A 137 4.86 3.99 10.55
C LEU A 137 4.53 5.45 10.22
N TYR A 138 4.42 5.79 8.94
CA TYR A 138 4.02 7.14 8.54
C TYR A 138 2.61 7.48 9.07
N GLN A 139 1.65 6.56 8.92
CA GLN A 139 0.26 6.76 9.38
C GLN A 139 0.12 6.82 10.90
N THR A 140 0.96 6.12 11.66
CA THR A 140 0.98 6.19 13.12
C THR A 140 1.78 7.40 13.65
N GLY A 141 2.34 8.23 12.78
CA GLY A 141 3.11 9.43 13.14
C GLY A 141 4.59 9.16 13.46
N ALA A 142 5.06 7.92 13.34
CA ALA A 142 6.47 7.54 13.45
C ALA A 142 7.25 7.91 12.16
N LYS A 143 7.21 9.20 11.78
CA LYS A 143 7.72 9.70 10.50
C LYS A 143 9.24 9.52 10.34
N ALA A 144 10.01 9.64 11.42
CA ALA A 144 11.46 9.48 11.37
C ALA A 144 11.86 8.03 11.04
N GLU A 145 11.18 7.06 11.66
CA GLU A 145 11.34 5.64 11.41
C GLU A 145 10.88 5.27 10.00
N ALA A 146 9.72 5.79 9.58
CA ALA A 146 9.22 5.62 8.21
C ALA A 146 10.24 6.11 7.17
N ARG A 147 10.79 7.31 7.38
CA ARG A 147 11.82 7.88 6.49
C ARG A 147 13.05 7.01 6.41
N SER A 148 13.55 6.53 7.56
CA SER A 148 14.71 5.66 7.64
C SER A 148 14.53 4.37 6.82
N LEU A 149 13.35 3.73 6.93
CA LEU A 149 13.00 2.55 6.13
C LEU A 149 12.93 2.87 4.64
N LEU A 150 12.26 3.96 4.25
CA LEU A 150 12.16 4.37 2.85
C LEU A 150 13.53 4.69 2.24
N ASP A 151 14.42 5.32 3.01
CA ASP A 151 15.81 5.61 2.61
C ASP A 151 16.62 4.33 2.37
N ALA A 152 16.32 3.25 3.07
CA ALA A 152 16.89 1.94 2.81
C ALA A 152 16.26 1.29 1.55
N ILE A 153 14.94 1.37 1.40
CA ILE A 153 14.20 0.77 0.27
C ILE A 153 14.57 1.44 -1.07
N GLN A 154 14.79 2.75 -1.11
CA GLN A 154 15.18 3.42 -2.36
C GLN A 154 16.52 2.93 -2.93
N LYS A 155 17.37 2.30 -2.11
CA LYS A 155 18.65 1.69 -2.52
C LYS A 155 18.52 0.21 -2.88
N HIS A 156 17.32 -0.37 -2.78
CA HIS A 156 17.07 -1.78 -3.04
C HIS A 156 17.26 -2.10 -4.54
N PRO A 157 17.83 -3.28 -4.90
CA PRO A 157 18.05 -3.67 -6.30
C PRO A 157 16.76 -3.92 -7.11
N ASN A 158 15.60 -3.93 -6.45
CA ASN A 158 14.31 -4.05 -7.11
C ASN A 158 13.85 -2.65 -7.56
N PRO A 159 13.84 -2.34 -8.87
CA PRO A 159 13.53 -1.00 -9.36
C PRO A 159 12.08 -0.58 -9.04
N ALA A 160 11.14 -1.52 -8.92
CA ALA A 160 9.76 -1.19 -8.56
C ALA A 160 9.68 -0.61 -7.14
N LEU A 161 10.28 -1.32 -6.17
CA LEU A 161 10.34 -0.87 -4.77
C LEU A 161 11.16 0.43 -4.62
N SER A 162 12.30 0.50 -5.32
CA SER A 162 13.15 1.69 -5.29
C SER A 162 12.41 2.93 -5.79
N ASN A 163 11.70 2.83 -6.92
CA ASN A 163 10.93 3.93 -7.49
C ASN A 163 9.76 4.35 -6.58
N LEU A 164 9.05 3.38 -5.98
CA LEU A 164 7.96 3.67 -5.03
C LEU A 164 8.48 4.46 -3.82
N ALA A 165 9.60 4.03 -3.23
CA ALA A 165 10.19 4.73 -2.10
C ALA A 165 10.67 6.14 -2.46
N GLN A 166 11.31 6.32 -3.63
CA GLN A 166 11.74 7.63 -4.11
C GLN A 166 10.56 8.57 -4.32
N GLN A 167 9.48 8.08 -4.96
CA GLN A 167 8.28 8.86 -5.18
C GLN A 167 7.63 9.26 -3.85
N PHE A 168 7.47 8.32 -2.93
CA PHE A 168 6.87 8.61 -1.62
C PHE A 168 7.68 9.64 -0.82
N LEU A 169 9.02 9.51 -0.82
CA LEU A 169 9.92 10.47 -0.16
C LEU A 169 9.86 11.87 -0.78
N ALA A 170 9.56 11.98 -2.08
CA ALA A 170 9.42 13.26 -2.77
C ALA A 170 8.05 13.90 -2.54
N ASP A 171 7.00 13.09 -2.45
CA ASP A 171 5.61 13.56 -2.40
C ASP A 171 5.13 13.86 -0.98
N MET A 172 5.70 13.21 0.05
CA MET A 172 5.17 13.24 1.42
C MET A 172 6.00 14.12 2.37
N PRO A 173 5.36 14.89 3.26
CA PRO A 173 6.06 15.72 4.25
C PRO A 173 6.57 14.88 5.44
N PHE A 174 7.89 14.93 5.66
CA PHE A 174 8.58 14.28 6.78
C PHE A 174 9.08 15.25 7.86
N ASP A 175 8.74 16.54 7.73
CA ASP A 175 9.11 17.61 8.65
C ASP A 175 8.18 17.68 9.88
#